data_AF-A0A1F2SBS0-F1
#
_entry.id   AF-A0A1F2SBS0-F1
#
_cell.length_a   1.000
_cell.length_b   1.000
_cell.length_c   1.000
_cell.angle_alpha   90.00
_cell.angle_beta   90.00
_cell.angle_gamma   90.00
#
_symmetry.space_group_name_H-M   'P 1'
#
loop_
_entity.id
_entity.type
_entity.pdbx_description
1 polymer ?
#
loop_
_entity_poly.entity_id
_entity_poly.type
_entity_poly.pdbx_seq_one_letter_code
_entity_poly.pdbx_strand_id
1 'polypeptide(L)'
;MRRTIAAALLSLTAALPAFAEETAAPAAAPAIVVPARVERTLARPAVLPALYVSYAALQVYDVYSTRQALARGAQEANPLMQGVVGNAGALWAVKAGATAGAILAAERLWKRDKKAAAIGVMVASNAVAALVASRNASTLRHLR
;
A
#
# COMPACT_ATOMS: atom_id res chain seq x y z
N MET A 1 -31.79 5.38 9.96
CA MET A 1 -30.44 5.59 10.54
C MET A 1 -29.37 5.32 9.49
N ARG A 2 -28.82 6.36 8.86
CA ARG A 2 -27.74 6.25 7.86
C ARG A 2 -26.47 6.85 8.48
N ARG A 3 -25.51 6.01 8.85
CA ARG A 3 -24.22 6.45 9.40
C ARG A 3 -23.30 6.83 8.23
N THR A 4 -23.17 8.12 7.97
CA THR A 4 -22.15 8.68 7.08
C THR A 4 -20.83 8.71 7.84
N ILE A 5 -19.91 7.80 7.51
CA ILE A 5 -18.53 7.86 8.00
C ILE A 5 -17.76 8.81 7.07
N ALA A 6 -17.31 9.91 7.65
CA ALA A 6 -16.57 10.98 7.01
C ALA A 6 -15.27 10.46 6.38
N ALA A 7 -15.06 10.78 5.11
CA ALA A 7 -13.78 10.62 4.43
C ALA A 7 -13.00 11.93 4.58
N ALA A 8 -11.95 11.90 5.40
CA ALA A 8 -10.94 12.95 5.42
C ALA A 8 -10.04 12.78 4.19
N LEU A 9 -10.27 13.59 3.17
CA LEU A 9 -9.42 13.71 1.99
C LEU A 9 -8.33 14.76 2.29
N LEU A 10 -7.10 14.29 2.49
CA LEU A 10 -5.93 15.17 2.54
C LEU A 10 -5.49 15.47 1.10
N SER A 11 -5.96 16.60 0.56
CA SER A 11 -5.59 17.09 -0.76
C SER A 11 -4.20 17.72 -0.70
N LEU A 12 -3.19 17.07 -1.28
CA LEU A 12 -1.88 17.68 -1.51
C LEU A 12 -1.87 18.32 -2.90
N THR A 13 -2.25 19.59 -2.98
CA THR A 13 -2.17 20.42 -4.18
C THR A 13 -0.73 20.92 -4.34
N ALA A 14 0.02 20.37 -5.30
CA ALA A 14 1.30 20.93 -5.70
C ALA A 14 1.05 22.12 -6.64
N ALA A 15 1.41 23.33 -6.19
CA ALA A 15 1.41 24.53 -7.00
C ALA A 15 2.57 24.48 -8.01
N LEU A 16 2.27 24.62 -9.29
CA LEU A 16 3.29 24.87 -10.33
C LEU A 16 3.47 26.40 -10.49
N PRO A 17 4.68 26.89 -10.81
CA PRO A 17 4.89 28.32 -11.01
C PRO A 17 4.22 28.77 -12.31
N ALA A 18 3.54 29.90 -12.25
CA ALA A 18 3.02 30.60 -13.41
C ALA A 18 4.18 31.27 -14.16
N PHE A 19 4.43 30.88 -15.41
CA PHE A 19 5.27 31.65 -16.31
C PHE A 19 4.40 32.71 -17.01
N ALA A 20 4.95 33.92 -17.14
CA ALA A 20 4.29 35.07 -17.73
C ALA A 20 3.89 34.81 -19.20
N GLU A 21 2.68 35.22 -19.55
CA GLU A 21 2.16 35.19 -20.92
C GLU A 21 2.53 36.49 -21.62
N GLU A 22 3.36 36.41 -22.66
CA GLU A 22 3.63 37.53 -23.55
C GLU A 22 2.66 37.46 -24.74
N THR A 23 1.72 38.41 -24.78
CA THR A 23 0.72 38.51 -25.83
C THR A 23 1.35 39.05 -27.12
N ALA A 24 1.59 38.18 -28.09
CA ALA A 24 1.96 38.55 -29.45
C ALA A 24 0.78 38.40 -30.42
N ALA A 25 0.55 39.44 -31.23
CA ALA A 25 -0.52 39.56 -32.24
C ALA A 25 -0.44 38.50 -33.37
N PRO A 26 -1.54 38.23 -34.10
CA PRO A 26 -1.70 36.97 -34.84
C PRO A 26 -0.93 36.98 -36.16
N ALA A 27 0.15 36.21 -36.23
CA ALA A 27 0.76 35.80 -37.47
C ALA A 27 0.08 34.51 -37.99
N ALA A 28 -0.17 34.45 -39.30
CA ALA A 28 -0.86 33.37 -39.99
C ALA A 28 -0.40 31.97 -39.51
N ALA A 29 -1.34 31.19 -38.98
CA ALA A 29 -1.03 29.94 -38.31
C ALA A 29 -0.50 28.88 -39.29
N PRO A 30 0.74 28.37 -39.13
CA PRO A 30 1.13 27.12 -39.77
C PRO A 30 0.26 26.00 -39.19
N ALA A 31 -0.21 25.08 -40.04
CA ALA A 31 -0.96 23.92 -39.59
C ALA A 31 -0.09 23.10 -38.62
N ILE A 32 -0.37 23.24 -37.32
CA ILE A 32 0.27 22.45 -36.27
C ILE A 32 -0.22 21.02 -36.45
N VAL A 33 0.64 20.15 -36.96
CA VAL A 33 0.45 18.71 -36.84
C VAL A 33 0.56 18.39 -35.35
N VAL A 34 -0.59 18.30 -34.67
CA VAL A 34 -0.64 17.82 -33.30
C VAL A 34 -0.14 16.37 -33.34
N PRO A 35 1.02 16.03 -32.75
CA PRO A 35 1.44 14.64 -32.70
C PRO A 35 0.32 13.88 -32.01
N ALA A 36 -0.19 12.84 -32.67
CA ALA A 36 -1.17 11.94 -32.11
C ALA A 36 -0.73 11.61 -30.69
N ARG A 37 -1.56 11.93 -29.69
CA ARG A 37 -1.32 11.58 -28.30
C ARG A 37 -1.00 10.09 -28.33
N VAL A 38 0.25 9.73 -28.05
CA VAL A 38 0.64 8.35 -27.84
C VAL A 38 -0.21 7.92 -26.66
N GLU A 39 -1.32 7.24 -26.94
CA GLU A 39 -1.98 6.44 -25.95
C GLU A 39 -0.91 5.44 -25.54
N ARG A 40 -0.21 5.74 -24.44
CA ARG A 40 0.44 4.69 -23.69
C ARG A 40 -0.70 3.75 -23.39
N THR A 41 -0.79 2.66 -24.13
CA THR A 41 -1.47 1.46 -23.70
C THR A 41 -0.72 1.06 -22.44
N LEU A 42 -1.05 1.73 -21.33
CA LEU A 42 -0.67 1.33 -20.01
C LEU A 42 -1.30 -0.04 -19.89
N ALA A 43 -0.48 -1.06 -20.11
CA ALA A 43 -0.79 -2.43 -19.75
C ALA A 43 -1.55 -2.35 -18.42
N ARG A 44 -2.76 -2.91 -18.41
CA ARG A 44 -3.75 -2.95 -17.32
C ARG A 44 -3.14 -2.45 -15.99
N PRO A 45 -3.58 -1.33 -15.41
CA PRO A 45 -2.88 -0.67 -14.30
C PRO A 45 -2.48 -1.69 -13.20
N ALA A 46 -1.20 -2.07 -13.21
CA ALA A 46 -0.67 -3.19 -12.44
C ALA A 46 -0.43 -2.85 -10.96
N VAL A 47 -0.93 -1.69 -10.51
CA VAL A 47 -0.65 -1.16 -9.18
C VAL A 47 -1.25 -2.04 -8.09
N LEU A 48 -2.45 -2.57 -8.29
CA LEU A 48 -3.14 -3.36 -7.26
C LEU A 48 -2.50 -4.75 -7.08
N PRO A 49 -2.19 -5.51 -8.15
CA PRO A 49 -1.38 -6.72 -8.03
C PRO A 49 -0.01 -6.49 -7.39
N ALA A 50 0.68 -5.40 -7.73
CA ALA A 50 1.97 -5.05 -7.12
C ALA A 50 1.81 -4.82 -5.60
N LEU A 51 0.76 -4.10 -5.18
CA LEU A 51 0.46 -3.90 -3.77
C LEU A 51 0.14 -5.20 -3.03
N TYR A 52 -0.46 -6.20 -3.69
CA TYR A 52 -0.67 -7.53 -3.10
C TYR A 52 0.65 -8.27 -2.88
N VAL A 53 1.53 -8.26 -3.87
CA VAL A 53 2.85 -8.91 -3.77
C VAL A 53 3.67 -8.25 -2.67
N SER A 54 3.75 -6.92 -2.64
CA SER A 54 4.45 -6.18 -1.58
C SER A 54 3.89 -6.49 -0.20
N TYR A 55 2.57 -6.54 -0.06
CA TYR A 55 1.93 -6.83 1.22
C TYR A 55 2.22 -8.26 1.68
N ALA A 56 2.13 -9.24 0.78
CA ALA A 56 2.48 -10.62 1.07
C ALA A 56 3.95 -10.77 1.48
N ALA A 57 4.87 -10.10 0.78
CA ALA A 57 6.28 -10.10 1.13
C ALA A 57 6.54 -9.51 2.52
N LEU A 58 5.88 -8.39 2.87
CA LEU A 58 5.97 -7.81 4.21
C LEU A 58 5.44 -8.75 5.29
N GLN A 59 4.36 -9.49 5.01
CA GLN A 59 3.79 -10.45 5.96
C GLN A 59 4.70 -11.67 6.17
N VAL A 60 5.37 -12.15 5.11
CA VAL A 60 6.40 -13.20 5.23
C VAL A 60 7.59 -12.70 6.04
N TYR A 61 8.08 -11.49 5.76
CA TYR A 61 9.19 -10.90 6.50
C TYR A 61 8.84 -10.69 7.98
N ASP A 62 7.62 -10.26 8.26
CA ASP A 62 7.12 -10.13 9.62
C ASP A 62 7.16 -11.48 10.37
N VAL A 63 6.63 -12.58 9.79
CA VAL A 63 6.71 -13.91 10.41
C VAL A 63 8.15 -14.35 10.63
N TYR A 64 9.01 -14.17 9.63
CA TYR A 64 10.42 -14.50 9.72
C TYR A 64 11.10 -13.74 10.87
N SER A 65 10.89 -12.44 10.92
CA SER A 65 11.55 -11.56 11.89
C SER A 65 11.07 -11.79 13.32
N THR A 66 9.78 -12.03 13.54
CA THR A 66 9.23 -12.44 14.84
C THR A 66 9.87 -13.74 15.31
N ARG A 67 9.89 -14.78 14.47
CA ARG A 67 10.48 -16.08 14.84
C ARG A 67 11.97 -15.95 15.17
N GLN A 68 12.70 -15.17 14.38
CA GLN A 68 14.11 -14.94 14.59
C GLN A 68 14.39 -14.18 15.89
N ALA A 69 13.53 -13.22 16.26
CA ALA A 69 13.65 -12.46 17.50
C ALA A 69 13.34 -13.34 18.72
N LEU A 70 12.27 -14.13 18.66
CA LEU A 70 11.90 -15.09 19.72
C LEU A 70 13.01 -16.13 19.96
N ALA A 71 13.60 -16.66 18.88
CA ALA A 71 14.74 -17.59 18.97
C ALA A 71 15.98 -16.97 19.63
N ARG A 72 16.06 -15.64 19.73
CA ARG A 72 17.14 -14.89 20.38
C ARG A 72 16.74 -14.35 21.76
N GLY A 73 15.63 -14.84 22.32
CA GLY A 73 15.17 -14.45 23.66
C GLY A 73 14.31 -13.18 23.73
N ALA A 74 13.90 -12.63 22.59
CA ALA A 74 12.87 -11.58 22.59
C ALA A 74 11.54 -12.13 23.11
N GLN A 75 10.68 -11.23 23.59
CA GLN A 75 9.29 -11.55 23.90
C GLN A 75 8.35 -10.88 22.89
N GLU A 76 7.25 -11.57 22.54
CA GLU A 76 6.22 -10.99 21.69
C GLU A 76 5.50 -9.86 22.45
N ALA A 77 5.67 -8.63 21.96
CA ALA A 77 5.08 -7.44 22.55
C ALA A 77 3.58 -7.33 22.25
N ASN A 78 3.07 -8.03 21.23
CA ASN A 78 1.65 -8.03 20.90
C ASN A 78 0.88 -9.07 21.74
N PRO A 79 0.04 -8.66 22.72
CA PRO A 79 -0.67 -9.59 23.59
C PRO A 79 -1.61 -10.53 22.81
N LEU A 80 -2.16 -10.08 21.68
CA LEU A 80 -3.05 -10.89 20.84
C LEU A 80 -2.31 -12.03 20.13
N MET A 81 -0.99 -11.92 19.96
CA MET A 81 -0.19 -12.94 19.31
C MET A 81 0.42 -13.93 20.30
N GLN A 82 0.47 -13.61 21.60
CA GLN A 82 1.13 -14.45 22.62
C GLN A 82 0.61 -15.89 22.64
N GLY A 83 -0.70 -16.10 22.42
CA GLY A 83 -1.31 -17.43 22.38
C GLY A 83 -0.91 -18.27 21.15
N VAL A 84 -0.31 -17.67 20.12
CA VAL A 84 0.04 -18.36 18.87
C VAL A 84 1.55 -18.33 18.56
N VAL A 85 2.34 -17.47 19.20
CA VAL A 85 3.78 -17.33 18.85
C VAL A 85 4.62 -18.59 19.11
N GLY A 86 4.19 -19.43 20.07
CA GLY A 86 4.84 -20.70 20.37
C GLY A 86 4.57 -21.81 19.33
N ASN A 87 3.61 -21.60 18.43
CA ASN A 87 3.26 -22.55 17.38
C ASN A 87 3.43 -21.89 16.00
N ALA A 88 4.46 -22.30 15.27
CA ALA A 88 4.76 -21.73 13.95
C ALA A 88 3.58 -21.85 12.97
N GLY A 89 2.85 -22.97 12.99
CA GLY A 89 1.66 -23.17 12.15
C GLY A 89 0.54 -22.19 12.51
N ALA A 90 0.28 -21.98 13.80
CA ALA A 90 -0.74 -21.02 14.25
C ALA A 90 -0.36 -19.57 13.90
N LEU A 91 0.91 -19.19 14.08
CA LEU A 91 1.43 -17.89 13.67
C LEU A 91 1.23 -17.64 12.16
N TRP A 92 1.60 -18.63 11.33
CA TRP A 92 1.38 -18.58 9.89
C TRP A 92 -0.11 -18.50 9.53
N ALA A 93 -0.97 -19.27 10.19
CA ALA A 93 -2.40 -19.26 9.94
C ALA A 93 -3.02 -17.89 10.21
N VAL A 94 -2.67 -17.25 11.34
CA VAL A 94 -3.16 -15.90 11.69
C VAL A 94 -2.69 -14.88 10.64
N LYS A 95 -1.39 -14.88 10.30
CA LYS A 95 -0.83 -13.92 9.34
C LYS A 95 -1.37 -14.15 7.93
N ALA A 96 -1.47 -15.40 7.47
CA ALA A 96 -2.05 -15.74 6.18
C ALA A 96 -3.54 -15.37 6.11
N GLY A 97 -4.30 -15.63 7.17
CA GLY A 97 -5.70 -15.24 7.28
C GLY A 97 -5.88 -13.72 7.22
N ALA A 98 -5.06 -12.96 7.94
CA ALA A 98 -5.05 -11.50 7.86
C ALA A 98 -4.68 -11.01 6.45
N THR A 99 -3.68 -11.63 5.83
CA THR A 99 -3.23 -11.30 4.47
C THR A 99 -4.36 -11.50 3.45
N ALA A 100 -4.94 -12.70 3.44
CA ALA A 100 -6.06 -13.04 2.57
C ALA A 100 -7.27 -12.14 2.83
N GLY A 101 -7.57 -11.84 4.10
CA GLY A 101 -8.65 -10.94 4.48
C GLY A 101 -8.52 -9.54 3.88
N ALA A 102 -7.33 -8.94 3.95
CA ALA A 102 -7.07 -7.62 3.37
C ALA A 102 -7.19 -7.63 1.83
N ILE A 103 -6.63 -8.65 1.18
CA ILE A 103 -6.72 -8.82 -0.29
C ILE A 103 -8.18 -9.00 -0.70
N LEU A 104 -8.94 -9.86 -0.01
CA LEU A 104 -10.37 -10.07 -0.28
C LEU A 104 -11.19 -8.82 -0.04
N ALA A 105 -10.86 -8.01 0.97
CA ALA A 105 -11.48 -6.71 1.16
C ALA A 105 -11.20 -5.80 -0.03
N ALA A 106 -9.94 -5.64 -0.44
CA ALA A 106 -9.57 -4.83 -1.60
C ALA A 106 -10.28 -5.31 -2.88
N GLU A 107 -10.32 -6.62 -3.13
CA GLU A 107 -11.01 -7.22 -4.27
C GLU A 107 -12.52 -6.97 -4.24
N ARG A 108 -13.16 -7.05 -3.07
CA ARG A 108 -14.58 -6.71 -2.93
C ARG A 108 -14.86 -5.25 -3.24
N LEU A 109 -13.96 -4.33 -2.90
CA LEU A 109 -14.09 -2.92 -3.28
C LEU A 109 -13.85 -2.72 -4.79
N TRP A 110 -12.86 -3.41 -5.36
CA TRP A 110 -12.54 -3.36 -6.77
C TRP A 110 -13.73 -3.81 -7.64
N LYS A 111 -14.35 -4.93 -7.29
CA LYS A 111 -15.53 -5.49 -7.99
C LYS A 111 -16.80 -4.64 -7.87
N ARG A 112 -16.82 -3.63 -6.99
CA ARG A 112 -17.94 -2.69 -6.80
C ARG A 112 -17.64 -1.30 -7.38
N ASP A 113 -16.72 -1.22 -8.34
CA ASP A 113 -16.23 0.01 -8.97
C ASP A 113 -15.56 1.03 -8.03
N LYS A 114 -15.23 0.63 -6.79
CA LYS A 114 -14.53 1.46 -5.81
C LYS A 114 -13.02 1.31 -5.90
N LYS A 115 -12.46 1.52 -7.10
CA LYS A 115 -11.04 1.27 -7.41
C LYS A 115 -10.09 2.07 -6.52
N ALA A 116 -10.36 3.36 -6.33
CA ALA A 116 -9.55 4.23 -5.47
C ALA A 116 -9.52 3.73 -4.01
N ALA A 117 -10.65 3.28 -3.49
CA ALA A 117 -10.74 2.74 -2.14
C ALA A 117 -10.07 1.37 -2.01
N ALA A 118 -10.12 0.51 -3.04
CA ALA A 118 -9.37 -0.74 -3.07
C ALA A 118 -7.85 -0.50 -2.99
N ILE A 119 -7.34 0.44 -3.78
CA ILE A 119 -5.94 0.87 -3.74
C ILE A 119 -5.62 1.48 -2.37
N GLY A 120 -6.48 2.36 -1.85
CA GLY A 120 -6.31 2.99 -0.55
C GLY A 120 -6.19 2.00 0.60
N VAL A 121 -7.04 0.96 0.63
CA VAL A 121 -6.94 -0.13 1.61
C VAL A 121 -5.58 -0.82 1.51
N MET A 122 -5.14 -1.18 0.31
CA MET A 122 -3.86 -1.87 0.15
C MET A 122 -2.65 -1.01 0.48
N VAL A 123 -2.68 0.28 0.15
CA VAL A 123 -1.63 1.23 0.55
C VAL A 123 -1.56 1.34 2.06
N ALA A 124 -2.71 1.49 2.74
CA ALA A 124 -2.76 1.53 4.19
C ALA A 124 -2.26 0.23 4.83
N SER A 125 -2.66 -0.93 4.29
CA SER A 125 -2.20 -2.24 4.76
C SER A 125 -0.68 -2.41 4.59
N ASN A 126 -0.12 -2.01 3.44
CA ASN A 126 1.32 -2.02 3.21
C ASN A 126 2.07 -1.09 4.19
N ALA A 127 1.56 0.12 4.41
CA ALA A 127 2.17 1.08 5.35
C ALA A 127 2.23 0.52 6.78
N VAL A 128 1.13 -0.07 7.25
CA VAL A 128 1.08 -0.73 8.56
C VAL A 128 2.07 -1.90 8.62
N ALA A 129 2.08 -2.76 7.60
CA ALA A 129 3.01 -3.91 7.58
C ALA A 129 4.49 -3.47 7.53
N ALA A 130 4.82 -2.40 6.81
CA ALA A 130 6.16 -1.83 6.77
C ALA A 130 6.60 -1.24 8.12
N LEU A 131 5.67 -0.61 8.86
CA LEU A 131 5.91 -0.14 10.23
C LEU A 131 6.23 -1.30 11.18
N VAL A 132 5.48 -2.39 11.09
CA VAL A 132 5.75 -3.59 11.91
C VAL A 132 7.09 -4.22 11.53
N ALA A 133 7.33 -4.40 10.22
CA ALA A 133 8.59 -4.93 9.71
C ALA A 133 9.81 -4.09 10.16
N SER A 134 9.72 -2.76 10.13
CA SER A 134 10.82 -1.89 10.57
C SER A 134 11.08 -2.00 12.07
N ARG A 135 10.02 -2.12 12.89
CA ARG A 135 10.15 -2.39 14.33
C ARG A 135 10.82 -3.73 14.60
N ASN A 136 10.36 -4.82 13.96
CA ASN A 136 10.96 -6.14 14.11
C ASN A 136 12.43 -6.16 13.65
N ALA A 137 12.74 -5.48 12.55
CA ALA A 137 14.12 -5.31 12.08
C ALA A 137 14.99 -4.61 13.12
N SER A 138 14.46 -3.58 13.80
CA SER A 138 15.17 -2.89 14.88
C SER A 138 15.45 -3.82 16.06
N THR A 139 14.43 -4.55 16.53
CA THR A 139 14.59 -5.53 17.61
C THR A 139 15.67 -6.56 17.27
N LEU A 140 15.67 -7.09 16.05
CA LEU A 140 16.69 -8.05 15.61
C LEU A 140 18.12 -7.49 15.58
N ARG A 141 18.29 -6.19 15.30
CA ARG A 141 19.61 -5.54 15.35
C ARG A 141 20.11 -5.40 16.79
N HIS A 142 19.23 -5.15 17.75
CA HIS A 142 19.59 -5.04 19.17
C HIS A 142 19.88 -6.39 19.84
N LEU A 143 19.45 -7.50 19.24
CA LEU A 143 19.66 -8.87 19.72
C LEU A 143 20.81 -9.59 19.01
N ARG A 144 21.69 -8.86 18.30
CA ARG A 144 22.94 -9.41 17.76
C ARG A 144 24.03 -9.30 18.82
#